data_AF-A0A2A4ZYM5-F1
#
_entry.id   AF-A0A2A4ZYM5-F1
#
_cell.length_a   1.000
_cell.length_b   1.000
_cell.length_c   1.000
_cell.angle_alpha   90.00
_cell.angle_beta   90.00
_cell.angle_gamma   90.00
#
_symmetry.space_group_name_H-M   'P 1'
#
loop_
_entity.id
_entity.type
_entity.pdbx_description
1 polymer ?
#
loop_
_entity_poly.entity_id
_entity_poly.type
_entity_poly.pdbx_seq_one_letter_code
_entity_poly.pdbx_strand_id
1 'polypeptide(L)'
;MIEQIINGRLYKTAPLQPVSEVVSKRISVSEFVASLSDAELRGILQAAKSDPAINIFIERLRFAGAVVDLDSVHTKRGLSALVSKGLINKGRSDELSRK
;
A
#
# COMPACT_ATOMS: atom_id res chain seq x y z
N MET A 1 -3.94 -33.85 -12.26
CA MET A 1 -5.33 -33.62 -11.79
C MET A 1 -5.60 -34.70 -10.77
N ILE A 2 -5.81 -34.36 -9.50
CA ILE A 2 -6.08 -35.37 -8.47
C ILE A 2 -7.58 -35.39 -8.25
N GLU A 3 -8.19 -36.54 -8.50
CA GLU A 3 -9.60 -36.77 -8.22
C GLU A 3 -9.70 -37.52 -6.90
N GLN A 4 -10.26 -36.88 -5.87
CA GLN A 4 -10.47 -37.50 -4.57
C GLN A 4 -11.96 -37.58 -4.28
N ILE A 5 -12.42 -38.76 -3.86
CA ILE A 5 -13.80 -38.98 -3.43
C ILE A 5 -13.81 -38.93 -1.91
N ILE A 6 -14.51 -37.94 -1.33
CA ILE A 6 -14.73 -37.81 0.11
C ILE A 6 -16.23 -37.83 0.34
N ASN A 7 -16.73 -38.75 1.18
CA ASN A 7 -18.16 -38.93 1.47
C ASN A 7 -19.06 -39.01 0.21
N GLY A 8 -18.62 -39.77 -0.80
CA GLY A 8 -19.39 -40.00 -2.03
C GLY A 8 -19.48 -38.80 -2.98
N ARG A 9 -18.78 -37.69 -2.69
CA ARG A 9 -18.67 -36.54 -3.60
C ARG A 9 -17.28 -36.51 -4.23
N LEU A 10 -17.25 -36.35 -5.55
CA LEU A 10 -16.02 -36.25 -6.34
C LEU A 10 -15.48 -34.82 -6.27
N TYR A 11 -14.31 -34.66 -5.65
CA TYR A 11 -13.59 -33.40 -5.60
C TYR A 11 -12.44 -33.43 -6.61
N LYS A 12 -12.55 -32.59 -7.64
CA LYS A 12 -11.47 -32.30 -8.58
C LYS A 12 -10.62 -31.18 -7.99
N THR A 13 -9.50 -31.52 -7.37
CA THR A 13 -8.53 -30.50 -6.97
C THR A 13 -7.67 -30.17 -8.19
N ALA A 14 -7.88 -28.95 -8.72
CA ALA A 14 -6.90 -28.35 -9.62
C ALA A 14 -5.56 -28.31 -8.88
N PRO A 15 -4.41 -28.58 -9.54
CA PRO A 15 -3.12 -28.36 -8.92
C PRO A 15 -3.12 -26.93 -8.38
N LEU A 16 -2.81 -26.78 -7.09
CA LEU A 16 -2.61 -25.48 -6.46
C LEU A 16 -1.62 -24.74 -7.36
N GLN A 17 -2.10 -23.79 -8.14
CA GLN A 17 -1.21 -22.88 -8.84
C GLN A 17 -0.32 -22.29 -7.76
N PRO A 18 1.01 -22.26 -7.93
CA PRO A 18 1.85 -21.53 -6.99
C PRO A 18 1.23 -20.14 -6.92
N VAL A 19 0.70 -19.79 -5.76
CA VAL A 19 0.22 -18.44 -5.51
C VAL A 19 1.48 -17.63 -5.75
N SER A 20 1.58 -16.96 -6.90
CA SER A 20 2.68 -16.03 -7.13
C SER A 20 2.62 -15.12 -5.92
N GLU A 21 3.59 -15.24 -5.02
CA GLU A 21 3.83 -14.23 -4.01
C GLU A 21 4.01 -12.97 -4.83
N VAL A 22 2.94 -12.19 -4.95
CA VAL A 22 3.03 -10.80 -5.36
C VAL A 22 3.98 -10.27 -4.31
N VAL A 23 5.22 -10.03 -4.73
CA VAL A 23 6.25 -9.46 -3.88
C VAL A 23 5.70 -8.11 -3.48
N SER A 24 4.98 -8.09 -2.37
CA SER A 24 4.40 -6.91 -1.78
C SER A 24 5.55 -5.95 -1.60
N LYS A 25 5.56 -4.85 -2.36
CA LYS A 25 6.58 -3.83 -2.22
C LYS A 25 6.39 -3.18 -0.87
N ARG A 26 7.24 -3.57 0.07
CA ARG A 26 7.13 -3.23 1.48
C ARG A 26 8.31 -2.36 1.85
N ILE A 27 8.04 -1.11 2.20
CA ILE A 27 9.05 -0.18 2.70
C ILE A 27 8.76 0.12 4.17
N SER A 28 9.78 0.46 4.95
CA SER A 28 9.51 0.89 6.32
C SER A 28 8.87 2.27 6.34
N VAL A 29 8.10 2.58 7.39
CA VAL A 29 7.54 3.94 7.56
C VAL A 29 8.65 4.98 7.61
N SER A 30 9.78 4.66 8.25
CA SER A 30 10.97 5.53 8.29
C SER A 30 11.56 5.79 6.91
N GLU A 31 11.69 4.75 6.07
CA GLU A 31 12.18 4.90 4.69
C GLU A 31 11.20 5.71 3.82
N PHE A 32 9.90 5.53 4.02
CA PHE A 32 8.87 6.32 3.36
C PHE A 32 8.99 7.80 3.72
N VAL A 33 9.07 8.11 5.02
CA VAL A 33 9.19 9.48 5.52
C VAL A 33 10.53 10.10 5.11
N ALA A 34 11.62 9.34 5.15
CA ALA A 34 12.94 9.80 4.71
C ALA A 34 13.01 10.08 3.20
N SER A 35 12.13 9.45 2.41
CA SER A 35 12.02 9.73 0.98
C SER A 35 11.27 11.04 0.69
N LEU A 36 10.57 11.61 1.68
CA LEU A 36 9.89 12.90 1.56
C LEU A 36 10.84 14.03 1.97
N SER A 37 10.82 15.14 1.23
CA SER A 37 11.48 16.36 1.68
C SER A 37 10.74 17.00 2.86
N ASP A 38 11.43 17.76 3.71
CA ASP A 38 10.79 18.45 4.85
C ASP A 38 9.59 19.33 4.46
N ALA A 39 9.67 19.97 3.28
CA ALA A 39 8.57 20.75 2.73
C ALA A 39 7.34 19.89 2.37
N GLU A 40 7.57 18.72 1.77
CA GLU A 40 6.50 17.76 1.44
C GLU A 40 5.88 17.22 2.71
N LEU A 41 6.71 16.79 3.69
CA LEU A 41 6.25 16.29 4.97
C LEU A 41 5.43 17.33 5.74
N ARG A 42 5.90 18.58 5.82
CA ARG A 42 5.15 19.67 6.44
C ARG A 42 3.84 19.96 5.71
N GLY A 43 3.85 19.97 4.38
CA GLY A 43 2.65 20.15 3.57
C GLY A 43 1.62 19.05 3.82
N ILE A 44 2.07 17.79 3.90
CA ILE A 44 1.20 16.64 4.19
C ILE A 44 0.62 16.72 5.59
N LEU A 45 1.44 17.03 6.60
CA LEU A 45 0.99 17.19 7.99
C LEU A 45 0.04 18.37 8.16
N GLN A 46 0.24 19.46 7.42
CA GLN A 46 -0.68 20.59 7.39
C GLN A 46 -2.00 20.21 6.71
N ALA A 47 -1.95 19.53 5.57
CA ALA A 47 -3.13 19.06 4.86
C ALA A 47 -3.94 18.04 5.67
N ALA A 48 -3.28 17.19 6.45
CA ALA A 48 -3.94 16.24 7.35
C ALA A 48 -4.83 16.92 8.40
N LYS A 49 -4.56 18.17 8.78
CA LYS A 49 -5.41 18.92 9.72
C LYS A 49 -6.74 19.35 9.12
N SER A 50 -6.82 19.48 7.81
CA SER A 50 -7.99 20.03 7.11
C SER A 50 -8.65 19.02 6.18
N ASP A 51 -7.95 17.94 5.80
CA ASP A 51 -8.45 16.90 4.91
C ASP A 51 -8.49 15.53 5.63
N PRO A 52 -9.69 14.99 5.90
CA PRO A 52 -9.83 13.74 6.62
C PRO A 52 -9.26 12.54 5.87
N ALA A 53 -9.20 12.57 4.53
CA ALA A 53 -8.62 11.46 3.76
C ALA A 53 -7.09 11.39 3.94
N ILE A 54 -6.43 12.56 3.98
CA ILE A 54 -5.00 12.67 4.28
C ILE A 54 -4.72 12.29 5.73
N ASN A 55 -5.58 12.70 6.66
CA ASN A 55 -5.46 12.32 8.07
C ASN A 55 -5.56 10.80 8.26
N ILE A 56 -6.56 10.16 7.66
CA ILE A 56 -6.74 8.70 7.71
C ILE A 56 -5.51 7.98 7.13
N PHE A 57 -4.91 8.52 6.08
CA PHE A 57 -3.68 7.95 5.51
C PHE A 57 -2.49 8.08 6.47
N ILE A 58 -2.28 9.25 7.09
CA ILE A 58 -1.23 9.47 8.08
C ILE A 58 -1.41 8.57 9.31
N GLU A 59 -2.64 8.48 9.84
CA GLU A 59 -2.95 7.61 10.97
C GLU A 59 -2.65 6.15 10.61
N ARG A 60 -3.00 5.71 9.39
CA ARG A 60 -2.65 4.38 8.92
C ARG A 60 -1.16 4.15 8.81
N LEU A 61 -0.38 5.12 8.33
CA LEU A 61 1.08 5.00 8.33
C LEU A 61 1.62 4.86 9.76
N ARG A 62 1.04 5.57 10.73
CA ARG A 62 1.40 5.47 12.16
C ARG A 62 1.02 4.12 12.78
N PHE A 63 -0.14 3.55 12.39
CA PHE A 63 -0.63 2.26 12.89
C PHE A 63 -0.15 1.04 12.10
N ALA A 64 0.40 1.22 10.88
CA ALA A 64 0.94 0.14 10.04
C ALA A 64 2.17 -0.55 10.68
N GLY A 65 2.64 -0.08 11.84
CA GLY A 65 3.80 -0.61 12.53
C GLY A 65 5.09 -0.19 11.85
N ALA A 66 5.97 -1.15 11.57
CA ALA A 66 7.27 -0.89 10.97
C ALA A 66 7.26 -0.84 9.43
N VAL A 67 6.18 -1.31 8.77
CA VAL A 67 6.19 -1.60 7.33
C VAL A 67 4.92 -1.10 6.64
N VAL A 68 5.09 -0.38 5.54
CA VAL A 68 4.05 0.10 4.63
C VAL A 68 4.03 -0.79 3.40
N ASP A 69 2.87 -1.40 3.13
CA ASP A 69 2.62 -2.12 1.88
C ASP A 69 2.21 -1.14 0.79
N LEU A 70 3.08 -0.93 -0.20
CA LEU A 70 2.88 0.01 -1.31
C LEU A 70 1.85 -0.50 -2.33
N ASP A 71 1.64 -1.81 -2.37
CA ASP A 71 0.68 -2.42 -3.29
C ASP A 71 -0.76 -2.36 -2.79
N SER A 72 -0.95 -2.16 -1.48
CA SER A 72 -2.23 -2.00 -0.84
C SER A 72 -3.05 -0.90 -1.49
N VAL A 73 -4.31 -1.22 -1.79
CA VAL A 73 -5.30 -0.28 -2.33
C VAL A 73 -5.37 0.99 -1.48
N HIS A 74 -5.17 0.85 -0.18
CA HIS A 74 -5.20 1.96 0.76
C HIS A 74 -4.00 2.91 0.61
N THR A 75 -2.80 2.36 0.43
CA THR A 75 -1.58 3.14 0.19
C THR A 75 -1.65 3.83 -1.17
N LYS A 76 -2.07 3.12 -2.22
CA LYS A 76 -2.30 3.69 -3.55
C LYS A 76 -3.31 4.84 -3.52
N ARG A 77 -4.40 4.71 -2.76
CA ARG A 77 -5.38 5.80 -2.54
C ARG A 77 -4.79 6.97 -1.78
N GLY A 78 -4.01 6.72 -0.73
CA GLY A 78 -3.30 7.76 0.03
C GLY A 78 -2.34 8.55 -0.86
N LEU A 79 -1.47 7.86 -1.60
CA LEU A 79 -0.56 8.47 -2.58
C LEU A 79 -1.31 9.27 -3.66
N SER A 80 -2.41 8.73 -4.19
CA SER A 80 -3.25 9.46 -5.15
C SER A 80 -3.88 10.71 -4.55
N ALA A 81 -4.26 10.68 -3.27
CA ALA A 81 -4.79 11.86 -2.57
C ALA A 81 -3.71 12.93 -2.39
N LEU A 82 -2.47 12.52 -2.05
CA LEU A 82 -1.32 13.42 -1.98
C LEU A 82 -1.05 14.11 -3.33
N VAL A 83 -1.08 13.35 -4.43
CA VAL A 83 -0.90 13.88 -5.80
C VAL A 83 -2.03 14.82 -6.17
N SER A 84 -3.28 14.44 -5.91
CA SER A 84 -4.46 15.26 -6.24
C SER A 84 -4.48 16.60 -5.49
N LYS A 85 -3.82 16.68 -4.34
CA LYS A 85 -3.68 17.91 -3.54
C LYS A 85 -2.42 18.71 -3.87
N GLY A 86 -1.61 18.23 -4.82
CA GLY A 86 -0.34 18.86 -5.17
C GLY A 86 0.71 18.80 -4.05
N LEU A 87 0.54 17.91 -3.07
CA LEU A 87 1.45 17.75 -1.93
C LEU A 87 2.72 16.99 -2.33
N ILE A 88 2.56 16.07 -3.29
CA ILE A 88 3.65 15.38 -3.97
C ILE A 88 3.36 15.39 -5.46
N ASN A 89 4.39 15.38 -6.30
CA ASN A 89 4.19 15.29 -7.75
C ASN A 89 3.95 13.83 -8.19
N LYS A 90 3.31 13.63 -9.35
CA LYS A 90 3.04 12.30 -9.92
C LYS A 90 4.30 11.46 -10.09
N GLY A 91 5.42 12.09 -10.47
CA GLY A 91 6.72 11.42 -10.56
C GLY A 91 7.23 10.89 -9.22
N ARG A 92 6.96 11.61 -8.12
CA ARG A 92 7.31 11.20 -6.75
C ARG A 92 6.49 9.98 -6.31
N SER A 93 5.19 9.99 -6.62
CA SER A 93 4.28 8.87 -6.35
C SER A 93 4.68 7.60 -7.12
N ASP A 94 5.10 7.76 -8.37
CA ASP A 94 5.60 6.66 -9.20
C ASP A 94 6.92 6.09 -8.65
N GLU A 95 7.85 6.95 -8.23
CA GLU A 95 9.12 6.55 -7.60
C GLU A 95 8.88 5.78 -6.29
N LEU A 96 7.99 6.27 -5.43
CA LEU A 96 7.59 5.59 -4.19
C LEU A 96 6.89 4.26 -4.45
N SER A 97 6.20 4.11 -5.59
CA SER A 97 5.54 2.85 -5.99
C SER A 97 6.51 1.86 -6.66
N ARG A 98 7.69 2.31 -7.06
CA ARG A 98 8.71 1.49 -7.71
C ARG A 98 9.71 0.87 -6.75
N LYS A 99 10.01 1.54 -5.63
CA LYS A 99 10.83 1.01 -4.51
C LYS A 99 10.26 -0.31 -3.97
#